data_AF-A0AAF0PVI7-F1
#
_entry.id   AF-A0AAF0PVI7-F1
#
_cell.length_a   1.000
_cell.length_b   1.000
_cell.length_c   1.000
_cell.angle_alpha   90.00
_cell.angle_beta   90.00
_cell.angle_gamma   90.00
#
_symmetry.space_group_name_H-M   'P 1'
#
loop_
_entity.id
_entity.type
_entity.pdbx_description
1 polymer ?
#
loop_
_entity_poly.entity_id
_entity_poly.type
_entity_poly.pdbx_seq_one_letter_code
_entity_poly.pdbx_strand_id
1 'polypeptide(L)'
;MKRVKKALTLWSWATYGDIFQQLIVREEIAKVKERLFEEVPNCENRIIMQRAQVEFTKYLHLEERYWQQKAGLLYKVSSNCDTCHNLREIKEFLTEDGWDLGEMKRLLPAHVMEHTRNYMGGIQLNNQQDKAWWTKNSKGSFTIKSAWELLRNKEEVQEDFSLLWMKGLPFKISFLIWRIWKGKLLVGQLLHSWSTDTSNDCSCCHNPKIESIEHLFYNGEMAKGIRNHYTSAVGVQRGSFPKQSVRLWWKAEGGWCDVIQLMESCYPKISYKIVRWSAPPPKWLKCNTDGASRGNPGPSSAAFCIRDSGGEIIVAKGFLLPNTTNMVAEARPIREGLMYCRDNKLNYIVIETDSPAMVQILEGKWEAPWNVSVEINLIKWLLTLITVSVQHSFREGNTLADYFTNLVFDFAGNYQFNNFQEVPSQGRRLINLDKHNNPNIRKSSK
;
A
#
# COMPACT_ATOMS: atom_id res chain seq x y z
N MET A 1 17.74 -4.90 -22.54
CA MET A 1 17.51 -5.52 -21.23
C MET A 1 18.72 -5.58 -20.30
N LYS A 2 19.95 -5.99 -20.66
CA LYS A 2 21.09 -5.84 -19.71
C LYS A 2 21.37 -4.39 -19.28
N ARG A 3 21.30 -3.42 -20.22
CA ARG A 3 21.42 -1.98 -19.90
C ARG A 3 20.23 -1.45 -19.08
N VAL A 4 19.02 -1.92 -19.37
CA VAL A 4 17.79 -1.53 -18.61
C VAL A 4 17.80 -2.17 -17.23
N LYS A 5 18.14 -3.46 -17.10
CA LYS A 5 18.34 -4.15 -15.82
C LYS A 5 19.47 -3.47 -15.03
N LYS A 6 20.62 -3.17 -15.65
CA LYS A 6 21.71 -2.45 -14.99
C LYS A 6 21.29 -1.03 -14.59
N ALA A 7 20.57 -0.30 -15.43
CA ALA A 7 20.05 1.03 -15.10
C ALA A 7 18.97 0.98 -14.00
N LEU A 8 18.07 -0.01 -14.01
CA LEU A 8 17.07 -0.23 -12.98
C LEU A 8 17.69 -0.74 -11.68
N THR A 9 18.74 -1.56 -11.74
CA THR A 9 19.50 -2.02 -10.57
C THR A 9 20.30 -0.87 -9.97
N LEU A 10 20.98 -0.06 -10.78
CA LEU A 10 21.69 1.13 -10.33
C LEU A 10 20.73 2.18 -9.79
N TRP A 11 19.60 2.42 -10.47
CA TRP A 11 18.55 3.31 -10.00
C TRP A 11 17.92 2.78 -8.71
N SER A 12 17.61 1.49 -8.62
CA SER A 12 17.04 0.86 -7.42
C SER A 12 18.01 0.96 -6.25
N TRP A 13 19.30 0.69 -6.47
CA TRP A 13 20.32 0.83 -5.44
C TRP A 13 20.54 2.29 -5.05
N ALA A 14 20.58 3.23 -6.00
CA ALA A 14 20.73 4.66 -5.72
C ALA A 14 19.49 5.26 -5.03
N THR A 15 18.30 4.72 -5.29
CA THR A 15 17.02 5.23 -4.75
C THR A 15 16.69 4.62 -3.39
N TYR A 16 16.97 3.32 -3.20
CA TYR A 16 16.53 2.55 -2.03
C TYR A 16 17.67 2.00 -1.17
N GLY A 17 18.90 1.92 -1.70
CA GLY A 17 20.04 1.28 -1.02
C GLY A 17 19.82 -0.21 -0.75
N ASP A 18 20.54 -0.75 0.25
CA ASP A 18 20.21 -2.06 0.83
C ASP A 18 19.09 -1.89 1.86
N ILE A 19 17.85 -1.82 1.36
CA ILE A 19 16.70 -1.49 2.19
C ILE A 19 16.45 -2.51 3.31
N PHE A 20 16.78 -3.78 3.08
CA PHE A 20 16.56 -4.86 4.04
C PHE A 20 17.56 -4.80 5.20
N GLN A 21 18.85 -4.59 4.92
CA GLN A 21 19.82 -4.34 6.00
C GLN A 21 19.51 -3.06 6.77
N GLN A 22 19.12 -2.00 6.06
CA GLN A 22 18.76 -0.72 6.67
C GLN A 22 17.50 -0.83 7.55
N LEU A 23 16.57 -1.73 7.23
CA LEU A 23 15.43 -2.07 8.07
C LEU A 23 15.84 -2.82 9.33
N ILE A 24 16.61 -3.90 9.22
CA ILE A 24 17.09 -4.69 10.36
C ILE A 24 17.83 -3.79 11.36
N VAL A 25 18.76 -2.96 10.87
CA VAL A 25 19.51 -2.04 11.73
C VAL A 25 18.58 -1.06 12.44
N ARG A 26 17.59 -0.48 11.76
CA ARG A 26 16.67 0.49 12.36
C ARG A 26 15.68 -0.14 13.31
N GLU A 27 15.25 -1.36 13.04
CA GLU A 27 14.43 -2.14 13.94
C GLU A 27 15.18 -2.40 15.25
N GLU A 28 16.44 -2.83 15.16
CA GLU A 28 17.28 -3.06 16.36
C GLU A 28 17.57 -1.76 17.11
N ILE A 29 17.86 -0.66 16.41
CA ILE A 29 18.00 0.66 17.04
C ILE A 29 16.69 1.05 17.75
N ALA A 30 15.53 0.88 17.10
CA ALA A 30 14.24 1.17 17.71
C ALA A 30 14.05 0.34 18.98
N LYS A 31 14.24 -0.99 18.94
CA LYS A 31 14.15 -1.87 20.12
C LYS A 31 15.06 -1.45 21.26
N VAL A 32 16.31 -1.09 20.97
CA VAL A 32 17.26 -0.61 22.00
C VAL A 32 16.77 0.70 22.63
N LYS A 33 16.28 1.64 21.83
CA LYS A 33 15.78 2.93 22.35
C LYS A 33 14.43 2.78 23.08
N GLU A 34 13.62 1.80 22.71
CA GLU A 34 12.41 1.42 23.45
C GLU A 34 12.77 0.89 24.84
N ARG A 35 13.70 -0.07 24.95
CA ARG A 35 14.19 -0.57 26.25
C ARG A 35 14.74 0.54 27.14
N LEU A 36 15.52 1.45 26.58
CA LEU A 36 16.05 2.61 27.32
C LEU A 36 14.93 3.49 27.91
N PHE A 37 13.84 3.70 27.15
CA PHE A 37 12.68 4.44 27.65
C PHE A 37 11.86 3.65 28.67
N GLU A 38 11.79 2.33 28.55
CA GLU A 38 11.15 1.46 29.55
C GLU A 38 11.88 1.52 30.90
N GLU A 39 13.21 1.45 30.89
CA GLU A 39 14.04 1.52 32.10
C GLU A 39 13.98 2.90 32.75
N VAL A 40 14.04 3.96 31.94
CA VAL A 40 14.04 5.34 32.42
C VAL A 40 13.10 6.20 31.57
N PRO A 41 11.82 6.31 31.96
CA PRO A 41 10.81 7.04 31.21
C PRO A 41 10.91 8.54 31.48
N ASN A 42 11.83 9.22 30.78
CA ASN A 42 12.00 10.67 30.84
C ASN A 42 11.83 11.34 29.46
N CYS A 43 11.80 12.67 29.43
CA CYS A 43 11.58 13.43 28.20
C CYS A 43 12.68 13.24 27.15
N GLU A 44 13.95 13.11 27.57
CA GLU A 44 15.08 12.94 26.67
C GLU A 44 15.06 11.57 25.99
N ASN A 45 14.91 10.50 26.77
CA ASN A 45 14.78 9.14 26.28
C ASN A 45 13.56 8.98 25.38
N ARG A 46 12.46 9.66 25.67
CA ARG A 46 11.29 9.73 24.80
C ARG A 46 11.60 10.34 23.43
N ILE A 47 12.32 11.46 23.38
CA ILE A 47 12.70 12.10 22.10
C ILE A 47 13.60 11.15 21.29
N ILE A 48 14.57 10.51 21.95
CA ILE A 48 15.48 9.55 21.32
C ILE A 48 14.71 8.37 20.73
N MET A 49 13.81 7.76 21.52
CA MET A 49 12.95 6.66 21.08
C MET A 49 12.04 7.09 19.92
N GLN A 50 11.38 8.24 20.02
CA GLN A 50 10.50 8.73 18.95
C GLN A 50 11.24 8.98 17.64
N ARG A 51 12.46 9.54 17.69
CA ARG A 51 13.31 9.72 16.50
C ARG A 51 13.66 8.37 15.85
N ALA A 52 14.06 7.39 16.66
CA ALA A 52 14.35 6.04 16.17
C ALA A 52 13.12 5.37 15.53
N GLN A 53 11.94 5.51 16.14
CA GLN A 53 10.70 4.98 15.58
C GLN A 53 10.35 5.61 14.24
N VAL A 54 10.43 6.95 14.15
CA VAL A 54 10.13 7.70 12.93
C VAL A 54 11.07 7.29 11.80
N GLU A 55 12.36 7.09 12.11
CA GLU A 55 13.31 6.54 11.14
C GLU A 55 12.92 5.14 10.69
N PHE A 56 12.60 4.24 11.61
CA PHE A 56 12.20 2.87 11.27
C PHE A 56 10.93 2.84 10.41
N THR A 57 9.89 3.57 10.82
CA THR A 57 8.64 3.71 10.05
C THR A 57 8.88 4.28 8.67
N LYS A 58 9.78 5.26 8.51
CA LYS A 58 10.16 5.80 7.20
C LYS A 58 10.73 4.72 6.29
N TYR A 59 11.54 3.81 6.83
CA TYR A 59 12.12 2.70 6.06
C TYR A 59 11.11 1.60 5.74
N LEU A 60 10.17 1.30 6.65
CA LEU A 60 9.04 0.41 6.36
C LEU A 60 8.21 0.92 5.16
N HIS A 61 7.91 2.22 5.12
CA HIS A 61 7.20 2.82 3.98
C HIS A 61 8.03 2.78 2.68
N LEU A 62 9.37 2.89 2.77
CA LEU A 62 10.24 2.73 1.61
C LEU A 62 10.21 1.29 1.10
N GLU A 63 10.15 0.30 1.99
CA GLU A 63 10.08 -1.12 1.65
C GLU A 63 8.73 -1.47 1.02
N GLU A 64 7.64 -0.97 1.58
CA GLU A 64 6.31 -1.12 1.00
C GLU A 64 6.29 -0.56 -0.43
N ARG A 65 6.85 0.64 -0.66
CA ARG A 65 7.00 1.22 -2.00
C ARG A 65 7.88 0.37 -2.92
N TYR A 66 8.97 -0.19 -2.39
CA TYR A 66 9.84 -1.12 -3.13
C TYR A 66 9.04 -2.36 -3.59
N TRP A 67 8.25 -2.97 -2.70
CA TRP A 67 7.43 -4.13 -3.03
C TRP A 67 6.26 -3.81 -3.95
N GLN A 68 5.56 -2.69 -3.74
CA GLN A 68 4.51 -2.21 -4.66
C GLN A 68 5.06 -2.04 -6.09
N GLN A 69 6.28 -1.53 -6.24
CA GLN A 69 6.94 -1.43 -7.54
C GLN A 69 7.20 -2.81 -8.17
N LYS A 70 7.65 -3.79 -7.39
CA LYS A 70 7.99 -5.14 -7.86
C LYS A 70 6.76 -6.00 -8.15
N ALA A 71 5.73 -5.93 -7.32
CA ALA A 71 4.46 -6.62 -7.50
C ALA A 71 3.71 -6.13 -8.76
N GLY A 72 3.74 -4.82 -9.03
CA GLY A 72 3.17 -4.23 -10.26
C GLY A 72 3.87 -4.67 -11.56
N LEU A 73 5.07 -5.25 -11.48
CA LEU A 73 5.81 -5.80 -12.62
C LEU A 73 5.54 -7.30 -12.86
N LEU A 74 5.02 -8.03 -11.85
CA LEU A 74 4.92 -9.50 -11.88
C LEU A 74 3.66 -10.01 -12.59
N TYR A 75 2.65 -9.18 -12.87
CA TYR A 75 1.37 -9.62 -13.46
C TYR A 75 1.40 -9.90 -14.97
N LYS A 76 2.57 -10.17 -15.58
CA LYS A 76 2.68 -10.34 -17.03
C LYS A 76 3.82 -11.27 -17.50
N VAL A 77 4.01 -12.39 -16.82
CA VAL A 77 4.78 -13.55 -17.30
C VAL A 77 4.13 -14.75 -16.59
N SER A 78 3.46 -15.74 -17.19
CA SER A 78 3.63 -16.40 -18.47
C SER A 78 2.33 -17.14 -18.85
N SER A 79 1.96 -17.11 -20.12
CA SER A 79 1.16 -18.17 -20.74
C SER A 79 1.94 -18.70 -21.94
N ASN A 80 2.24 -19.99 -21.88
CA ASN A 80 2.68 -20.86 -22.98
C ASN A 80 4.08 -20.62 -23.55
N CYS A 81 5.01 -21.48 -23.16
CA CYS A 81 6.13 -21.85 -24.03
C CYS A 81 6.56 -23.28 -23.71
N ASP A 82 5.86 -24.25 -24.28
CA ASP A 82 6.41 -25.58 -24.50
C ASP A 82 7.40 -25.49 -25.66
N THR A 83 8.69 -25.32 -25.36
CA THR A 83 9.75 -25.67 -26.31
C THR A 83 10.93 -26.28 -25.56
N CYS A 84 10.84 -27.58 -25.27
CA CYS A 84 12.03 -28.40 -25.12
C CYS A 84 12.07 -29.39 -26.29
N HIS A 85 12.71 -29.01 -27.40
CA HIS A 85 13.25 -30.01 -28.30
C HIS A 85 14.55 -30.52 -27.68
N ASN A 86 14.76 -31.84 -27.67
CA ASN A 86 16.00 -32.46 -27.20
C ASN A 86 17.18 -31.84 -27.97
N LEU A 87 18.00 -31.05 -27.28
CA LEU A 87 19.19 -30.43 -27.85
C LEU A 87 20.22 -31.53 -28.13
N ARG A 88 20.58 -31.67 -29.40
CA ARG A 88 21.67 -32.54 -29.88
C ARG A 88 22.95 -31.72 -30.02
N GLU A 89 24.09 -32.29 -29.70
CA GLU A 89 25.38 -31.62 -29.86
C GLU A 89 25.82 -31.60 -31.34
N ILE A 90 26.52 -30.54 -31.76
CA ILE A 90 27.09 -30.35 -33.10
C ILE A 90 28.01 -31.53 -33.46
N LYS A 91 28.75 -32.07 -32.49
CA LYS A 91 29.61 -33.25 -32.68
C LYS A 91 28.84 -34.49 -33.17
N GLU A 92 27.54 -34.59 -32.88
CA GLU A 92 26.71 -35.71 -33.35
C GLU A 92 26.39 -35.62 -34.85
N PHE A 93 26.63 -34.46 -35.47
CA PHE A 93 26.42 -34.22 -36.90
C PHE A 93 27.75 -34.15 -37.67
N LEU A 94 28.87 -34.52 -37.05
CA LEU A 94 30.21 -34.56 -37.66
C LEU A 94 30.75 -36.00 -37.65
N THR A 95 31.13 -36.50 -38.82
CA THR A 95 31.84 -37.75 -39.05
C THR A 95 33.33 -37.48 -39.36
N GLU A 96 34.14 -38.54 -39.47
CA GLU A 96 35.57 -38.43 -39.81
C GLU A 96 35.81 -37.74 -41.16
N ASP A 97 34.83 -37.79 -42.08
CA ASP A 97 34.87 -37.20 -43.42
C ASP A 97 34.19 -35.81 -43.52
N GLY A 98 33.70 -35.24 -42.41
CA GLY A 98 33.05 -33.92 -42.37
C GLY A 98 31.63 -33.94 -41.80
N TRP A 99 30.74 -33.08 -42.29
CA TRP A 99 29.35 -33.01 -41.78
C TRP A 99 28.50 -34.18 -42.29
N ASP A 100 27.74 -34.85 -41.40
CA ASP A 100 26.71 -35.82 -41.77
C ASP A 100 25.47 -35.10 -42.34
N LEU A 101 25.55 -34.79 -43.64
CA LEU A 101 24.48 -34.12 -44.37
C LEU A 101 23.19 -34.96 -44.45
N GLY A 102 23.28 -36.28 -44.29
CA GLY A 102 22.12 -37.19 -44.30
C GLY A 102 21.28 -37.02 -43.05
N GLU A 103 21.92 -37.07 -41.88
CA GLU A 103 21.25 -36.90 -40.58
C GLU A 103 20.81 -35.44 -40.35
N MET A 104 21.61 -34.46 -40.79
CA MET A 104 21.22 -33.04 -40.75
C MET A 104 19.95 -32.75 -41.56
N LYS A 105 19.79 -33.36 -42.74
CA LYS A 105 18.61 -33.17 -43.60
C LYS A 105 17.33 -33.71 -42.96
N ARG A 106 17.45 -34.73 -42.11
CA ARG A 106 16.33 -35.35 -41.39
C ARG A 106 15.84 -34.49 -40.23
N LEU A 107 16.72 -33.70 -39.61
CA LEU A 107 16.46 -33.03 -38.33
C LEU A 107 16.46 -31.49 -38.41
N LEU A 108 17.10 -30.89 -39.42
CA LEU A 108 17.27 -29.44 -39.53
C LEU A 108 16.54 -28.86 -40.75
N PRO A 109 15.97 -27.63 -40.64
CA PRO A 109 15.37 -26.94 -41.78
C PRO A 109 16.36 -26.67 -42.92
N ALA A 110 15.89 -26.69 -44.17
CA ALA A 110 16.72 -26.55 -45.38
C ALA A 110 17.62 -25.30 -45.38
N HIS A 111 17.13 -24.17 -44.88
CA HIS A 111 17.90 -22.91 -44.81
C HIS A 111 19.08 -22.98 -43.82
N VAL A 112 18.99 -23.79 -42.77
CA VAL A 112 20.08 -24.01 -41.81
C VAL A 112 21.18 -24.83 -42.46
N MET A 113 20.80 -25.88 -43.20
CA MET A 113 21.76 -26.70 -43.95
C MET A 113 22.55 -25.92 -45.00
N GLU A 114 21.87 -25.04 -45.73
CA GLU A 114 22.51 -24.19 -46.73
C GLU A 114 23.46 -23.18 -46.10
N HIS A 115 23.11 -22.63 -44.94
CA HIS A 115 24.00 -21.78 -44.16
C HIS A 115 25.23 -22.56 -43.65
N THR A 116 25.06 -23.76 -43.09
CA THR A 116 26.20 -24.58 -42.64
C THR A 116 27.13 -24.93 -43.80
N ARG A 117 26.59 -25.30 -44.97
CA ARG A 117 27.38 -25.60 -46.17
C ARG A 117 28.21 -24.40 -46.64
N ASN A 118 27.63 -23.21 -46.64
CA ASN A 118 28.27 -22.02 -47.18
C ASN A 118 29.29 -21.36 -46.22
N TYR A 119 29.13 -21.55 -44.90
CA TYR A 119 29.89 -20.78 -43.90
C TYR A 119 30.64 -21.63 -42.87
N MET A 120 30.43 -22.95 -42.82
CA MET A 120 30.95 -23.83 -41.74
C MET A 120 31.69 -25.08 -42.26
N GLY A 121 32.16 -25.08 -43.52
CA GLY A 121 32.82 -26.23 -44.15
C GLY A 121 34.22 -26.58 -43.65
N GLY A 122 34.85 -25.76 -42.80
CA GLY A 122 36.25 -25.92 -42.35
C GLY A 122 36.45 -25.92 -40.83
N ILE A 123 35.48 -26.41 -40.06
CA ILE A 123 35.53 -26.38 -38.59
C ILE A 123 36.42 -27.52 -38.06
N GLN A 124 37.45 -27.17 -37.30
CA GLN A 124 38.19 -28.12 -36.47
C GLN A 124 37.55 -28.19 -35.09
N LEU A 125 37.21 -29.40 -34.65
CA LEU A 125 36.69 -29.64 -33.31
C LEU A 125 37.79 -29.37 -32.27
N ASN A 126 37.43 -28.62 -31.23
CA ASN A 126 38.23 -28.53 -30.02
C ASN A 126 37.47 -29.23 -28.89
N ASN A 127 38.15 -29.51 -27.78
CA ASN A 127 37.52 -30.17 -26.62
C ASN A 127 36.56 -29.24 -25.83
N GLN A 128 36.02 -28.17 -26.44
CA GLN A 128 35.05 -27.30 -25.79
C GLN A 128 33.62 -27.75 -26.10
N GLN A 129 32.74 -27.65 -25.11
CA GLN A 129 31.31 -27.91 -25.29
C GLN A 129 30.65 -26.87 -26.21
N ASP A 130 29.64 -27.33 -26.96
CA ASP A 130 28.86 -26.47 -27.85
C ASP A 130 28.14 -25.35 -27.10
N LYS A 131 28.07 -24.19 -27.75
CA LYS A 131 27.37 -23.02 -27.22
C LYS A 131 26.36 -22.52 -28.23
N ALA A 132 25.12 -22.34 -27.79
CA ALA A 132 24.07 -21.72 -28.59
C ALA A 132 24.48 -20.30 -29.03
N TRP A 133 24.40 -20.03 -30.33
CA TRP A 133 24.78 -18.75 -30.94
C TRP A 133 23.56 -17.92 -31.35
N TRP A 134 23.44 -16.73 -30.79
CA TRP A 134 22.33 -15.81 -31.05
C TRP A 134 22.61 -14.89 -32.25
N THR A 135 21.93 -15.14 -33.36
CA THR A 135 22.19 -14.49 -34.66
C THR A 135 21.79 -13.01 -34.75
N LYS A 136 21.06 -12.47 -33.76
CA LYS A 136 20.58 -11.07 -33.80
C LYS A 136 21.52 -10.07 -33.13
N ASN A 137 22.73 -10.48 -32.78
CA ASN A 137 23.82 -9.55 -32.49
C ASN A 137 25.17 -10.16 -32.89
N SER A 138 26.14 -9.29 -33.15
CA SER A 138 27.51 -9.68 -33.57
C SER A 138 28.31 -10.42 -32.50
N LYS A 139 27.84 -10.45 -31.24
CA LYS A 139 28.53 -11.09 -30.13
C LYS A 139 28.07 -12.52 -29.88
N GLY A 140 27.09 -13.01 -30.64
CA GLY A 140 26.53 -14.36 -30.47
C GLY A 140 25.81 -14.62 -29.15
N SER A 141 25.78 -13.65 -28.23
CA SER A 141 25.19 -13.82 -26.92
C SER A 141 23.69 -13.53 -26.96
N PHE A 142 22.86 -14.42 -26.43
CA PHE A 142 21.44 -14.11 -26.26
C PHE A 142 21.27 -12.88 -25.38
N THR A 143 20.48 -11.91 -25.85
CA THR A 143 19.99 -10.85 -24.99
C THR A 143 18.49 -10.68 -25.16
N ILE A 144 17.81 -10.48 -24.04
CA ILE A 144 16.38 -10.21 -24.08
C ILE A 144 16.08 -8.88 -24.81
N LYS A 145 17.07 -7.98 -24.98
CA LYS A 145 16.92 -6.78 -25.82
C LYS A 145 16.71 -7.16 -27.29
N SER A 146 17.61 -7.96 -27.84
CA SER A 146 17.60 -8.36 -29.25
C SER A 146 16.45 -9.32 -29.56
N ALA A 147 16.06 -10.16 -28.59
CA ALA A 147 14.85 -10.98 -28.71
C ALA A 147 13.59 -10.10 -28.72
N TRP A 148 13.48 -9.15 -27.79
CA TRP A 148 12.36 -8.19 -27.75
C TRP A 148 12.27 -7.32 -29.02
N GLU A 149 13.41 -6.86 -29.55
CA GLU A 149 13.44 -6.08 -30.79
C GLU A 149 12.99 -6.88 -32.02
N LEU A 150 13.17 -8.21 -32.00
CA LEU A 150 12.69 -9.12 -33.04
C LEU A 150 11.21 -9.44 -32.90
N LEU A 151 10.73 -9.61 -31.67
CA LEU A 151 9.34 -9.99 -31.39
C LEU A 151 8.37 -8.80 -31.41
N ARG A 152 8.85 -7.58 -31.17
CA ARG A 152 7.97 -6.41 -31.05
C ARG A 152 7.56 -5.89 -32.43
N ASN A 153 6.28 -5.56 -32.57
CA ASN A 153 5.80 -4.71 -33.66
C ASN A 153 6.18 -3.25 -33.33
N LYS A 154 7.00 -2.62 -34.19
CA LYS A 154 7.41 -1.23 -34.00
C LYS A 154 6.34 -0.28 -34.54
N GLU A 155 5.70 0.47 -33.66
CA GLU A 155 4.90 1.64 -34.03
C GLU A 155 5.79 2.87 -34.28
N GLU A 156 5.24 3.90 -34.92
CA GLU A 156 5.88 5.21 -35.06
C GLU A 156 6.21 5.84 -33.71
N VAL A 157 7.35 6.54 -33.66
CA VAL A 157 7.78 7.24 -32.45
C VAL A 157 6.96 8.52 -32.31
N GLN A 158 6.09 8.58 -31.30
CA GLN A 158 5.41 9.83 -30.93
C GLN A 158 6.30 10.66 -30.00
N GLU A 159 6.70 11.84 -30.46
CA GLU A 159 7.56 12.77 -29.72
C GLU A 159 6.96 13.20 -28.38
N ASP A 160 5.62 13.34 -28.31
CA ASP A 160 4.90 13.70 -27.08
C ASP A 160 5.20 12.76 -25.90
N PHE A 161 5.52 11.49 -26.16
CA PHE A 161 5.85 10.57 -25.08
C PHE A 161 7.13 10.94 -24.35
N SER A 162 8.08 11.62 -25.00
CA SER A 162 9.27 12.13 -24.33
C SER A 162 8.93 13.20 -23.28
N LEU A 163 7.91 14.02 -23.56
CA LEU A 163 7.42 15.09 -22.68
C LEU A 163 6.61 14.57 -21.48
N LEU A 164 6.10 13.33 -21.54
CA LEU A 164 5.43 12.71 -20.39
C LEU A 164 6.39 12.34 -19.25
N TRP A 165 7.66 12.12 -19.57
CA TRP A 165 8.67 11.60 -18.65
C TRP A 165 9.71 12.65 -18.25
N MET A 166 9.23 13.83 -17.84
CA MET A 166 10.11 14.91 -17.37
C MET A 166 10.81 14.58 -16.04
N LYS A 167 12.07 14.99 -15.94
CA LYS A 167 12.86 14.85 -14.71
C LYS A 167 12.27 15.74 -13.61
N GLY A 168 12.01 15.17 -12.44
CA GLY A 168 11.44 15.88 -11.28
C GLY A 168 9.93 15.69 -11.09
N LEU A 169 9.21 15.18 -12.10
CA LEU A 169 7.80 14.83 -11.95
C LEU A 169 7.67 13.47 -11.24
N PRO A 170 6.82 13.32 -10.20
CA PRO A 170 6.61 12.01 -9.58
C PRO A 170 6.10 10.99 -10.59
N PHE A 171 6.67 9.78 -10.59
CA PHE A 171 6.33 8.71 -11.53
C PHE A 171 4.81 8.47 -11.66
N LYS A 172 4.08 8.52 -10.54
CA LYS A 172 2.62 8.35 -10.52
C LYS A 172 1.88 9.35 -11.41
N ILE A 173 2.39 10.58 -11.53
CA ILE A 173 1.79 11.63 -12.37
C ILE A 173 2.11 11.38 -13.83
N SER A 174 3.39 11.12 -14.17
CA SER A 174 3.77 10.74 -15.54
C SER A 174 2.98 9.52 -16.04
N PHE A 175 2.81 8.51 -15.18
CA PHE A 175 2.06 7.31 -15.51
C PHE A 175 0.56 7.57 -15.66
N LEU A 176 -0.03 8.43 -14.81
CA LEU A 176 -1.41 8.87 -14.95
C LEU A 176 -1.64 9.58 -16.29
N ILE A 177 -0.77 10.55 -16.65
CA ILE A 177 -0.88 11.27 -17.93
C ILE A 177 -0.71 10.29 -19.10
N TRP A 178 0.21 9.33 -19.01
CA TRP A 178 0.35 8.28 -20.01
C TRP A 178 -0.92 7.42 -20.17
N ARG A 179 -1.59 7.05 -19.07
CA ARG A 179 -2.87 6.32 -19.12
C ARG A 179 -3.96 7.15 -19.77
N ILE A 180 -4.05 8.44 -19.44
CA ILE A 180 -4.96 9.40 -20.10
C ILE A 180 -4.66 9.45 -21.60
N TRP A 181 -3.38 9.57 -21.98
CA TRP A 181 -2.93 9.65 -23.37
C TRP A 181 -3.28 8.40 -24.19
N LYS A 182 -3.21 7.22 -23.57
CA LYS A 182 -3.57 5.94 -24.20
C LYS A 182 -5.05 5.58 -24.07
N GLY A 183 -5.87 6.40 -23.38
CA GLY A 183 -7.29 6.09 -23.14
C GLY A 183 -7.51 4.90 -22.20
N LYS A 184 -6.57 4.64 -21.30
CA LYS A 184 -6.53 3.45 -20.41
C LYS A 184 -6.78 3.78 -18.94
N LEU A 185 -7.37 4.93 -18.66
CA LEU A 185 -7.80 5.28 -17.31
C LEU A 185 -9.15 4.62 -17.02
N LEU A 186 -9.28 3.98 -15.86
CA LEU A 186 -10.53 3.33 -15.43
C LEU A 186 -11.53 4.40 -14.99
N VAL A 187 -12.20 4.98 -15.95
CA VAL A 187 -13.31 5.92 -15.75
C VAL A 187 -14.64 5.19 -15.95
N GLY A 188 -15.74 5.73 -15.44
CA GLY A 188 -17.07 5.12 -15.50
C GLY A 188 -17.46 4.63 -16.90
N GLN A 189 -17.11 5.35 -17.97
CA GLN A 189 -17.34 4.90 -19.34
C GLN A 189 -16.64 3.57 -19.68
N LEU A 190 -15.38 3.40 -19.27
CA LEU A 190 -14.60 2.19 -19.55
C LEU A 190 -15.07 1.02 -18.67
N LEU A 191 -15.39 1.29 -17.39
CA LEU A 191 -15.94 0.29 -16.48
C LEU A 191 -17.30 -0.23 -16.98
N HIS A 192 -18.17 0.66 -17.43
CA HIS A 192 -19.47 0.30 -17.99
C HIS A 192 -19.36 -0.53 -19.27
N SER A 193 -18.32 -0.31 -20.08
CA SER A 193 -18.04 -1.15 -21.26
C SER A 193 -17.66 -2.60 -20.92
N TRP A 194 -17.23 -2.85 -19.67
CA TRP A 194 -16.88 -4.19 -19.18
C TRP A 194 -18.00 -4.83 -18.38
N SER A 195 -18.85 -4.03 -17.71
CA SER A 195 -20.03 -4.49 -16.98
C SER A 195 -21.09 -3.40 -16.94
N THR A 196 -22.26 -3.68 -17.53
CA THR A 196 -23.39 -2.75 -17.62
C THR A 196 -24.02 -2.40 -16.27
N ASP A 197 -23.70 -3.16 -15.20
CA ASP A 197 -24.19 -2.93 -13.84
C ASP A 197 -23.46 -1.78 -13.13
N THR A 198 -22.35 -1.30 -13.71
CA THR A 198 -21.62 -0.15 -13.17
C THR A 198 -22.17 1.15 -13.77
N SER A 199 -22.51 2.12 -12.92
CA SER A 199 -22.90 3.45 -13.39
C SER A 199 -21.73 4.11 -14.11
N ASN A 200 -22.02 4.76 -15.23
CA ASN A 200 -21.06 5.61 -15.94
C ASN A 200 -21.29 7.09 -15.64
N ASP A 201 -22.10 7.45 -14.65
CA ASP A 201 -22.41 8.84 -14.33
C ASP A 201 -21.33 9.48 -13.47
N CYS A 202 -20.91 10.70 -13.84
CA CYS A 202 -19.97 11.49 -13.08
C CYS A 202 -20.62 12.08 -11.83
N SER A 203 -20.13 11.72 -10.65
CA SER A 203 -20.62 12.24 -9.36
C SER A 203 -20.22 13.69 -9.08
N CYS A 204 -19.34 14.28 -9.88
CA CYS A 204 -18.85 15.64 -9.68
C CYS A 204 -19.73 16.73 -10.32
N CYS A 205 -20.72 16.36 -11.14
CA CYS A 205 -21.56 17.31 -11.86
C CYS A 205 -22.93 17.46 -11.20
N HIS A 206 -23.49 18.67 -11.24
CA HIS A 206 -24.83 18.93 -10.71
C HIS A 206 -25.92 18.18 -11.51
N ASN A 207 -25.72 18.04 -12.82
CA ASN A 207 -26.51 17.15 -13.67
C ASN A 207 -25.61 16.00 -14.15
N PRO A 208 -25.95 14.73 -13.87
CA PRO A 208 -25.15 13.57 -14.24
C PRO A 208 -24.81 13.55 -15.73
N LYS A 209 -23.52 13.37 -16.03
CA LYS A 209 -22.98 13.20 -17.39
C LYS A 209 -22.09 11.97 -17.40
N ILE A 210 -21.92 11.37 -18.56
CA ILE A 210 -21.01 10.22 -18.73
C ILE A 210 -19.59 10.60 -18.28
N GLU A 211 -19.07 9.83 -17.33
CA GLU A 211 -17.71 9.89 -16.79
C GLU A 211 -16.71 9.34 -17.81
N SER A 212 -16.38 10.16 -18.80
CA SER A 212 -15.30 9.91 -19.75
C SER A 212 -14.00 10.63 -19.34
N ILE A 213 -12.89 10.26 -19.98
CA ILE A 213 -11.61 10.97 -19.80
C ILE A 213 -11.75 12.43 -20.25
N GLU A 214 -12.44 12.69 -21.36
CA GLU A 214 -12.71 14.03 -21.85
C GLU A 214 -13.58 14.81 -20.88
N HIS A 215 -14.57 14.16 -20.25
CA HIS A 215 -15.38 14.79 -19.22
C HIS A 215 -14.55 15.17 -18.00
N LEU A 216 -13.85 14.21 -17.39
CA LEU A 216 -13.09 14.43 -16.16
C LEU A 216 -11.94 15.42 -16.30
N PHE A 217 -11.25 15.43 -17.45
CA PHE A 217 -10.03 16.23 -17.62
C PHE A 217 -10.20 17.44 -18.54
N TYR A 218 -11.36 17.66 -19.16
CA TYR A 218 -11.53 18.75 -20.11
C TYR A 218 -12.89 19.45 -20.10
N ASN A 219 -13.98 18.70 -20.24
CA ASN A 219 -15.32 19.26 -20.49
C ASN A 219 -16.21 19.36 -19.24
N GLY A 220 -15.84 18.67 -18.16
CA GLY A 220 -16.52 18.70 -16.87
C GLY A 220 -16.45 20.08 -16.21
N GLU A 221 -17.41 20.38 -15.34
CA GLU A 221 -17.54 21.70 -14.69
C GLU A 221 -16.30 22.03 -13.85
N MET A 222 -15.83 21.06 -13.06
CA MET A 222 -14.60 21.19 -12.28
C MET A 222 -13.36 21.38 -13.17
N ALA A 223 -13.22 20.56 -14.21
CA ALA A 223 -12.10 20.65 -15.15
C ALA A 223 -12.07 22.00 -15.88
N LYS A 224 -13.24 22.51 -16.29
CA LYS A 224 -13.39 23.84 -16.87
C LYS A 224 -13.03 24.94 -15.87
N GLY A 225 -13.46 24.82 -14.61
CA GLY A 225 -13.10 25.77 -13.55
C GLY A 225 -11.59 25.87 -13.38
N ILE A 226 -10.92 24.73 -13.17
CA ILE A 226 -9.46 24.64 -13.05
C ILE A 226 -8.79 25.20 -14.31
N ARG A 227 -9.17 24.69 -15.48
CA ARG A 227 -8.57 25.12 -16.75
C ARG A 227 -8.74 26.61 -16.96
N ASN A 228 -9.95 27.15 -16.83
CA ASN A 228 -10.20 28.58 -17.05
C ASN A 228 -9.34 29.43 -16.11
N HIS A 229 -9.25 29.02 -14.84
CA HIS A 229 -8.47 29.71 -13.82
C HIS A 229 -6.96 29.74 -14.12
N TYR A 230 -6.38 28.64 -14.64
CA TYR A 230 -4.97 28.62 -15.01
C TYR A 230 -4.71 29.16 -16.43
N THR A 231 -5.62 28.97 -17.40
CA THR A 231 -5.46 29.52 -18.76
C THR A 231 -5.51 31.04 -18.78
N SER A 232 -6.26 31.68 -17.87
CA SER A 232 -6.26 33.14 -17.76
C SER A 232 -4.89 33.70 -17.36
N ALA A 233 -4.07 32.94 -16.62
CA ALA A 233 -2.73 33.34 -16.23
C ALA A 233 -1.69 33.19 -17.36
N VAL A 234 -1.92 32.28 -18.32
CA VAL A 234 -0.92 31.86 -19.32
C VAL A 234 -1.30 32.27 -20.75
N GLY A 235 -2.53 32.77 -20.96
CA GLY A 235 -2.99 33.25 -22.28
C GLY A 235 -3.18 32.16 -23.34
N VAL A 236 -3.26 30.88 -22.94
CA VAL A 236 -3.34 29.74 -23.87
C VAL A 236 -4.75 29.62 -24.45
N GLN A 237 -4.86 29.53 -25.79
CA GLN A 237 -6.14 29.30 -26.47
C GLN A 237 -6.74 27.93 -26.15
N ARG A 238 -8.07 27.83 -26.25
CA ARG A 238 -8.81 26.58 -25.99
C ARG A 238 -8.52 25.54 -27.08
N GLY A 239 -8.01 24.37 -26.70
CA GLY A 239 -7.95 23.22 -27.61
C GLY A 239 -9.35 22.63 -27.88
N SER A 240 -9.47 21.71 -28.82
CA SER A 240 -10.75 21.00 -29.04
C SER A 240 -10.89 19.77 -28.13
N PHE A 241 -9.76 19.18 -27.70
CA PHE A 241 -9.70 17.94 -26.92
C PHE A 241 -8.54 17.94 -25.90
N PRO A 242 -8.52 17.02 -24.91
CA PRO A 242 -7.50 17.01 -23.86
C PRO A 242 -6.05 17.00 -24.38
N LYS A 243 -5.75 16.14 -25.35
CA LYS A 243 -4.39 16.00 -25.92
C LYS A 243 -3.89 17.27 -26.60
N GLN A 244 -4.74 17.91 -27.41
CA GLN A 244 -4.39 19.16 -28.08
C GLN A 244 -4.16 20.27 -27.05
N SER A 245 -4.97 20.31 -26.00
CA SER A 245 -4.81 21.28 -24.93
C SER A 245 -3.48 21.09 -24.21
N VAL A 246 -3.11 19.87 -23.83
CA VAL A 246 -1.81 19.59 -23.20
C VAL A 246 -0.65 19.98 -24.10
N ARG A 247 -0.74 19.74 -25.42
CA ARG A 247 0.30 20.19 -26.38
C ARG A 247 0.42 21.72 -26.44
N LEU A 248 -0.70 22.46 -26.37
CA LEU A 248 -0.68 23.91 -26.30
C LEU A 248 -0.03 24.40 -25.00
N TRP A 249 -0.32 23.73 -23.89
CA TRP A 249 0.29 24.00 -22.59
C TRP A 249 1.81 23.73 -22.57
N TRP A 250 2.29 22.66 -23.21
CA TRP A 250 3.73 22.40 -23.35
C TRP A 250 4.47 23.43 -24.21
N LYS A 251 3.75 24.12 -25.09
CA LYS A 251 4.31 25.16 -25.99
C LYS A 251 4.06 26.58 -25.48
N ALA A 252 3.52 26.74 -24.27
CA ALA A 252 3.21 28.05 -23.73
C ALA A 252 4.48 28.75 -23.22
N GLU A 253 4.78 29.94 -23.76
CA GLU A 253 6.04 30.66 -23.51
C GLU A 253 5.94 31.76 -22.42
N GLY A 254 4.86 31.83 -21.61
CA GLY A 254 4.69 32.87 -20.59
C GLY A 254 3.71 32.53 -19.47
N GLY A 255 3.65 33.32 -18.40
CA GLY A 255 2.67 33.19 -17.30
C GLY A 255 2.98 32.14 -16.22
N TRP A 256 4.12 31.43 -16.30
CA TRP A 256 4.47 30.39 -15.32
C TRP A 256 4.72 30.94 -13.91
N CYS A 257 5.25 32.16 -13.77
CA CYS A 257 5.45 32.78 -12.46
C CYS A 257 4.10 33.03 -11.77
N ASP A 258 3.10 33.51 -12.49
CA ASP A 258 1.75 33.75 -11.96
C ASP A 258 1.07 32.43 -11.56
N VAL A 259 1.26 31.37 -12.36
CA VAL A 259 0.78 30.02 -12.03
C VAL A 259 1.46 29.47 -10.78
N ILE A 260 2.78 29.64 -10.62
CA ILE A 260 3.51 29.19 -9.43
C ILE A 260 3.02 29.94 -8.20
N GLN A 261 2.94 31.27 -8.26
CA GLN A 261 2.46 32.11 -7.15
C GLN A 261 1.02 31.73 -6.75
N LEU A 262 0.18 31.41 -7.73
CA LEU A 262 -1.16 30.92 -7.50
C LEU A 262 -1.15 29.53 -6.83
N MET A 263 -0.36 28.58 -7.32
CA MET A 263 -0.23 27.25 -6.71
C MET A 263 0.30 27.31 -5.27
N GLU A 264 1.22 28.24 -4.99
CA GLU A 264 1.69 28.53 -3.65
C GLU A 264 0.60 29.15 -2.76
N SER A 265 -0.33 29.92 -3.32
CA SER A 265 -1.51 30.38 -2.56
C SER A 265 -2.51 29.25 -2.23
N CYS A 266 -2.47 28.15 -2.98
CA CYS A 266 -3.35 26.99 -2.82
C CYS A 266 -2.86 25.95 -1.79
N TYR A 267 -1.84 26.24 -0.96
CA TYR A 267 -1.47 25.30 0.10
C TYR A 267 -2.67 25.04 1.04
N PRO A 268 -3.15 23.79 1.16
CA PRO A 268 -4.24 23.49 2.06
C PRO A 268 -3.78 23.86 3.47
N LYS A 269 -4.55 24.70 4.17
CA LYS A 269 -4.31 24.98 5.59
C LYS A 269 -4.48 23.66 6.34
N ILE A 270 -3.36 23.02 6.67
CA ILE A 270 -3.35 21.78 7.45
C ILE A 270 -3.84 22.15 8.85
N SER A 271 -5.07 21.76 9.15
CA SER A 271 -5.57 21.80 10.53
C SER A 271 -5.18 20.50 11.22
N TYR A 272 -4.83 20.58 12.50
CA TYR A 272 -4.49 19.41 13.29
C TYR A 272 -5.19 19.46 14.64
N LYS A 273 -5.50 18.28 15.18
CA LYS A 273 -6.04 18.10 16.52
C LYS A 273 -5.07 17.24 17.32
N ILE A 274 -4.71 17.73 18.50
CA ILE A 274 -3.94 16.95 19.47
C ILE A 274 -4.91 15.96 20.14
N VAL A 275 -4.55 14.69 20.15
CA VAL A 275 -5.27 13.60 20.79
C VAL A 275 -4.37 13.00 21.86
N ARG A 276 -4.89 12.80 23.06
CA ARG A 276 -4.18 12.16 24.18
C ARG A 276 -5.12 11.19 24.86
N TRP A 277 -4.58 10.09 25.35
CA TRP A 277 -5.32 9.29 26.31
C TRP A 277 -5.49 10.09 27.62
N SER A 278 -6.65 9.97 28.25
CA SER A 278 -6.95 10.62 29.52
C SER A 278 -7.18 9.56 30.59
N ALA A 279 -6.58 9.74 31.76
CA ALA A 279 -6.85 8.85 32.89
C ALA A 279 -8.31 8.99 33.36
N PRO A 280 -8.96 7.91 33.83
CA PRO A 280 -10.25 8.01 34.49
C PRO A 280 -10.14 8.82 35.80
N PRO A 281 -11.26 9.35 36.31
CA PRO A 281 -11.29 9.98 37.64
C PRO A 281 -10.76 9.04 38.74
N PRO A 282 -10.25 9.57 39.87
CA PRO A 282 -9.85 8.73 40.99
C PRO A 282 -10.97 7.76 41.42
N LYS A 283 -10.60 6.51 41.74
CA LYS A 283 -11.51 5.39 42.05
C LYS A 283 -12.30 4.82 40.85
N TRP A 284 -12.24 5.46 39.68
CA TRP A 284 -12.78 4.89 38.45
C TRP A 284 -11.70 4.09 37.72
N LEU A 285 -12.15 3.07 36.99
CA LEU A 285 -11.33 2.32 36.07
C LEU A 285 -11.70 2.70 34.64
N LYS A 286 -10.76 2.60 33.71
CA LYS A 286 -11.01 2.81 32.29
C LYS A 286 -10.78 1.52 31.53
N CYS A 287 -11.80 1.08 30.80
CA CYS A 287 -11.76 -0.08 29.93
C CYS A 287 -11.70 0.40 28.47
N ASN A 288 -10.52 0.35 27.87
CA ASN A 288 -10.31 0.64 26.46
C ASN A 288 -10.59 -0.63 25.65
N THR A 289 -11.42 -0.51 24.62
CA THR A 289 -11.89 -1.63 23.80
C THR A 289 -11.58 -1.39 22.34
N ASP A 290 -11.24 -2.43 21.60
CA ASP A 290 -11.01 -2.36 20.16
C ASP A 290 -11.26 -3.72 19.49
N GLY A 291 -11.68 -3.69 18.22
CA GLY A 291 -11.94 -4.87 17.42
C GLY A 291 -11.50 -4.69 15.98
N ALA A 292 -10.90 -5.72 15.40
CA ALA A 292 -10.40 -5.70 14.03
C ALA A 292 -11.00 -6.85 13.22
N SER A 293 -11.33 -6.56 11.96
CA SER A 293 -11.74 -7.57 10.98
C SER A 293 -10.96 -7.39 9.68
N ARG A 294 -10.33 -8.46 9.19
CA ARG A 294 -9.60 -8.51 7.91
C ARG A 294 -10.54 -8.87 6.75
N GLY A 295 -11.69 -8.20 6.68
CA GLY A 295 -12.76 -8.41 5.72
C GLY A 295 -14.10 -7.93 6.25
N ASN A 296 -15.19 -8.03 5.47
CA ASN A 296 -16.53 -7.72 5.97
C ASN A 296 -17.58 -8.65 5.33
N PRO A 297 -17.70 -9.92 5.77
CA PRO A 297 -17.02 -10.53 6.93
C PRO A 297 -15.60 -11.04 6.63
N GLY A 298 -14.77 -11.21 7.66
CA GLY A 298 -13.43 -11.78 7.54
C GLY A 298 -12.84 -12.20 8.88
N PRO A 299 -11.65 -12.83 8.91
CA PRO A 299 -10.96 -13.20 10.14
C PRO A 299 -10.85 -12.00 11.07
N SER A 300 -11.27 -12.18 12.32
CA SER A 300 -11.45 -11.06 13.24
C SER A 300 -10.78 -11.34 14.58
N SER A 301 -10.43 -10.28 15.28
CA SER A 301 -9.96 -10.30 16.65
C SER A 301 -10.58 -9.15 17.42
N ALA A 302 -10.54 -9.26 18.73
CA ALA A 302 -10.92 -8.16 19.58
C ALA A 302 -10.15 -8.23 20.89
N ALA A 303 -10.00 -7.07 21.52
CA ALA A 303 -9.34 -6.97 22.80
C ALA A 303 -9.93 -5.86 23.66
N PHE A 304 -9.79 -6.03 24.97
CA PHE A 304 -9.99 -4.94 25.92
C PHE A 304 -8.84 -4.89 26.92
N CYS A 305 -8.58 -3.71 27.45
CA CYS A 305 -7.70 -3.53 28.59
C CYS A 305 -8.32 -2.58 29.62
N ILE A 306 -8.19 -2.93 30.90
CA ILE A 306 -8.68 -2.15 32.04
C ILE A 306 -7.48 -1.56 32.76
N ARG A 307 -7.54 -0.25 32.98
CA ARG A 307 -6.53 0.54 33.67
C ARG A 307 -7.13 1.34 34.82
N ASP A 308 -6.32 1.61 35.83
CA ASP A 308 -6.69 2.49 36.94
C ASP A 308 -6.47 3.99 36.62
N SER A 309 -6.72 4.85 37.60
CA SER A 309 -6.49 6.31 37.48
C SER A 309 -5.01 6.70 37.40
N GLY A 310 -4.09 5.82 37.76
CA GLY A 310 -2.65 6.00 37.54
C GLY A 310 -2.19 5.57 36.15
N GLY A 311 -3.08 4.96 35.36
CA GLY A 311 -2.78 4.37 34.06
C GLY A 311 -2.09 3.01 34.16
N GLU A 312 -2.07 2.38 35.34
CA GLU A 312 -1.56 1.01 35.51
C GLU A 312 -2.55 0.00 34.95
N ILE A 313 -2.04 -1.06 34.31
CA ILE A 313 -2.88 -2.15 33.83
C ILE A 313 -3.35 -3.02 35.00
N ILE A 314 -4.66 -3.25 35.03
CA ILE A 314 -5.31 -4.24 35.89
C ILE A 314 -5.46 -5.55 35.13
N VAL A 315 -5.93 -5.48 33.89
CA VAL A 315 -6.04 -6.64 33.00
C VAL A 315 -6.01 -6.22 31.54
N ALA A 316 -5.48 -7.05 30.66
CA ALA A 316 -5.72 -7.00 29.23
C ALA A 316 -6.08 -8.40 28.72
N LYS A 317 -7.10 -8.50 27.86
CA LYS A 317 -7.47 -9.75 27.22
C LYS A 317 -7.64 -9.55 25.72
N GLY A 318 -7.07 -10.47 24.96
CA GLY A 318 -7.29 -10.59 23.52
C GLY A 318 -7.98 -11.91 23.19
N PHE A 319 -8.89 -11.88 22.24
CA PHE A 319 -9.68 -13.02 21.81
C PHE A 319 -9.74 -13.10 20.29
N LEU A 320 -9.48 -14.30 19.78
CA LEU A 320 -9.71 -14.64 18.38
C LEU A 320 -11.21 -14.78 18.16
N LEU A 321 -11.73 -14.09 17.15
CA LEU A 321 -13.13 -14.17 16.77
C LEU A 321 -13.27 -15.00 15.49
N PRO A 322 -14.41 -15.70 15.30
CA PRO A 322 -14.74 -16.29 14.01
C PRO A 322 -14.88 -15.20 12.95
N ASN A 323 -14.95 -15.61 11.67
CA ASN A 323 -15.16 -14.68 10.58
C ASN A 323 -16.42 -13.84 10.82
N THR A 324 -16.24 -12.54 11.03
CA THR A 324 -17.33 -11.63 11.36
C THR A 324 -17.13 -10.26 10.74
N THR A 325 -18.15 -9.41 10.90
CA THR A 325 -18.16 -8.04 10.37
C THR A 325 -17.40 -7.10 11.30
N ASN A 326 -16.99 -5.94 10.77
CA ASN A 326 -16.33 -4.92 11.57
C ASN A 326 -17.21 -4.45 12.75
N MET A 327 -18.52 -4.25 12.53
CA MET A 327 -19.42 -3.84 13.62
C MET A 327 -19.52 -4.86 14.75
N VAL A 328 -19.55 -6.15 14.44
CA VAL A 328 -19.55 -7.19 15.48
C VAL A 328 -18.20 -7.23 16.18
N ALA A 329 -17.08 -7.15 15.44
CA ALA A 329 -15.75 -7.12 16.03
C ALA A 329 -15.59 -5.95 17.02
N GLU A 330 -16.17 -4.78 16.74
CA GLU A 330 -16.17 -3.59 17.61
C GLU A 330 -17.07 -3.73 18.85
N ALA A 331 -18.18 -4.48 18.75
CA ALA A 331 -19.12 -4.69 19.86
C ALA A 331 -18.61 -5.75 20.87
N ARG A 332 -17.96 -6.82 20.38
CA ARG A 332 -17.45 -7.92 21.22
C ARG A 332 -16.55 -7.48 22.38
N PRO A 333 -15.54 -6.60 22.21
CA PRO A 333 -14.65 -6.24 23.30
C PRO A 333 -15.35 -5.42 24.39
N ILE A 334 -16.36 -4.61 24.02
CA ILE A 334 -17.22 -3.91 24.99
C ILE A 334 -17.95 -4.94 25.86
N ARG A 335 -18.58 -5.92 25.22
CA ARG A 335 -19.30 -6.99 25.92
C ARG A 335 -18.41 -7.81 26.84
N GLU A 336 -17.27 -8.29 26.34
CA GLU A 336 -16.32 -9.09 27.13
C GLU A 336 -15.73 -8.28 28.30
N GLY A 337 -15.41 -7.01 28.07
CA GLY A 337 -14.94 -6.10 29.11
C GLY A 337 -15.98 -5.88 30.22
N LEU A 338 -17.25 -5.69 29.86
CA LEU A 338 -18.35 -5.55 30.81
C LEU A 338 -18.62 -6.85 31.59
N MET A 339 -18.60 -8.00 30.92
CA MET A 339 -18.73 -9.31 31.58
C MET A 339 -17.60 -9.51 32.59
N TYR A 340 -16.36 -9.21 32.20
CA TYR A 340 -15.22 -9.29 33.11
C TYR A 340 -15.39 -8.39 34.32
N CYS A 341 -15.85 -7.14 34.13
CA CYS A 341 -16.10 -6.22 35.24
C CYS A 341 -17.14 -6.78 36.21
N ARG A 342 -18.27 -7.29 35.69
CA ARG A 342 -19.31 -7.92 36.50
C ARG A 342 -18.78 -9.11 37.29
N ASP A 343 -18.11 -10.04 36.62
CA ASP A 343 -17.67 -11.30 37.21
C ASP A 343 -16.58 -11.08 38.27
N ASN A 344 -15.78 -10.02 38.12
CA ASN A 344 -14.75 -9.62 39.09
C ASN A 344 -15.20 -8.50 40.04
N LYS A 345 -16.51 -8.17 40.06
CA LYS A 345 -17.12 -7.15 40.95
C LYS A 345 -16.47 -5.76 40.83
N LEU A 346 -15.96 -5.42 39.65
CA LEU A 346 -15.44 -4.09 39.34
C LEU A 346 -16.59 -3.13 39.02
N ASN A 347 -16.58 -1.96 39.66
CA ASN A 347 -17.58 -0.90 39.47
C ASN A 347 -16.89 0.43 39.17
N TYR A 348 -17.66 1.43 38.77
CA TYR A 348 -17.17 2.76 38.37
C TYR A 348 -16.24 2.66 37.15
N ILE A 349 -16.79 2.18 36.04
CA ILE A 349 -16.04 1.90 34.81
C ILE A 349 -16.31 2.96 33.75
N VAL A 350 -15.27 3.42 33.05
CA VAL A 350 -15.37 4.20 31.81
C VAL A 350 -15.01 3.28 30.65
N ILE A 351 -15.99 2.87 29.86
CA ILE A 351 -15.78 2.16 28.60
C ILE A 351 -15.41 3.20 27.54
N GLU A 352 -14.27 3.00 26.89
CA GLU A 352 -13.75 3.89 25.85
C GLU A 352 -13.49 3.11 24.57
N THR A 353 -14.23 3.45 23.50
CA THR A 353 -14.14 2.84 22.17
C THR A 353 -13.83 3.92 21.12
N ASP A 354 -13.12 3.55 20.06
CA ASP A 354 -12.86 4.42 18.91
C ASP A 354 -13.93 4.32 17.81
N SER A 355 -14.97 3.51 18.04
CA SER A 355 -16.11 3.36 17.13
C SER A 355 -17.21 4.37 17.48
N PRO A 356 -17.33 5.51 16.76
CA PRO A 356 -18.37 6.49 17.03
C PRO A 356 -19.76 5.90 16.82
N ALA A 357 -19.92 4.96 15.87
CA ALA A 357 -21.18 4.28 15.62
C ALA A 357 -21.64 3.48 16.84
N MET A 358 -20.74 2.74 17.51
CA MET A 358 -21.09 2.00 18.74
C MET A 358 -21.57 2.95 19.84
N VAL A 359 -20.89 4.09 20.03
CA VAL A 359 -21.33 5.09 21.03
C VAL A 359 -22.73 5.62 20.70
N GLN A 360 -23.02 6.01 19.46
CA GLN A 360 -24.35 6.50 19.08
C GLN A 360 -25.45 5.42 19.26
N ILE A 361 -25.15 4.16 18.97
CA ILE A 361 -26.09 3.03 19.14
C ILE A 361 -26.37 2.74 20.62
N LEU A 362 -25.33 2.76 21.45
CA LEU A 362 -25.44 2.49 22.89
C LEU A 362 -26.15 3.63 23.62
N GLU A 363 -25.95 4.88 23.19
CA GLU A 363 -26.70 6.05 23.65
C GLU A 363 -28.16 6.08 23.15
N GLY A 364 -28.55 5.17 22.25
CA GLY A 364 -29.90 5.08 21.70
C GLY A 364 -30.22 6.14 20.65
N LYS A 365 -29.22 6.88 20.15
CA LYS A 365 -29.39 7.87 19.08
C LYS A 365 -29.53 7.20 17.71
N TRP A 366 -28.85 6.07 17.51
CA TRP A 366 -28.91 5.28 16.29
C TRP A 366 -29.50 3.90 16.55
N GLU A 367 -30.25 3.37 15.59
CA GLU A 367 -30.73 1.99 15.65
C GLU A 367 -29.60 1.00 15.34
N ALA A 368 -29.59 -0.10 16.08
CA ALA A 368 -28.62 -1.17 15.87
C ALA A 368 -29.00 -2.00 14.63
N PRO A 369 -28.10 -2.21 13.67
CA PRO A 369 -28.31 -3.16 12.59
C PRO A 369 -28.60 -4.57 13.12
N TRP A 370 -29.47 -5.31 12.43
CA TRP A 370 -29.93 -6.63 12.86
C TRP A 370 -28.78 -7.60 13.16
N ASN A 371 -27.68 -7.52 12.40
CA ASN A 371 -26.53 -8.41 12.51
C ASN A 371 -25.65 -8.18 13.75
N VAL A 372 -25.79 -7.02 14.41
CA VAL A 372 -25.10 -6.72 15.69
C VAL A 372 -26.08 -6.62 16.87
N SER A 373 -27.39 -6.65 16.61
CA SER A 373 -28.44 -6.45 17.60
C SER A 373 -28.33 -7.34 18.84
N VAL A 374 -27.95 -8.62 18.68
CA VAL A 374 -27.76 -9.56 19.79
C VAL A 374 -26.66 -9.06 20.75
N GLU A 375 -25.54 -8.61 20.19
CA GLU A 375 -24.42 -8.08 20.99
C GLU A 375 -24.82 -6.78 21.68
N ILE A 376 -25.51 -5.88 20.97
CA ILE A 376 -25.99 -4.61 21.54
C ILE A 376 -26.99 -4.83 22.67
N ASN A 377 -27.94 -5.74 22.53
CA ASN A 377 -28.93 -6.03 23.56
C ASN A 377 -28.26 -6.56 24.84
N LEU A 378 -27.28 -7.44 24.69
CA LEU A 378 -26.51 -7.97 25.81
C LEU A 378 -25.64 -6.89 26.47
N ILE A 379 -24.98 -6.03 25.67
CA ILE A 379 -24.23 -4.88 26.19
C ILE A 379 -25.17 -3.97 26.98
N LYS A 380 -26.31 -3.57 26.42
CA LYS A 380 -27.30 -2.70 27.09
C LYS A 380 -27.78 -3.31 28.42
N TRP A 381 -28.01 -4.62 28.47
CA TRP A 381 -28.33 -5.30 29.72
C TRP A 381 -27.16 -5.26 30.72
N LEU A 382 -25.91 -5.50 30.30
CA LEU A 382 -24.75 -5.42 31.20
C LEU A 382 -24.54 -4.00 31.74
N LEU A 383 -24.82 -2.96 30.96
CA LEU A 383 -24.72 -1.57 31.40
C LEU A 383 -25.68 -1.24 32.55
N THR A 384 -26.76 -2.01 32.78
CA THR A 384 -27.68 -1.80 33.92
C THR A 384 -27.20 -2.46 35.21
N LEU A 385 -26.23 -3.36 35.15
CA LEU A 385 -25.78 -4.16 36.29
C LEU A 385 -24.63 -3.53 37.09
N ILE A 386 -23.87 -2.62 36.48
CA ILE A 386 -22.70 -1.97 37.08
C ILE A 386 -22.73 -0.47 36.83
N THR A 387 -22.08 0.31 37.69
CA THR A 387 -21.91 1.76 37.45
C THR A 387 -20.88 1.97 36.34
N VAL A 388 -21.35 2.37 35.15
CA VAL A 388 -20.53 2.49 33.94
C VAL A 388 -20.92 3.71 33.12
N SER A 389 -19.93 4.29 32.44
CA SER A 389 -20.10 5.31 31.40
C SER A 389 -19.45 4.84 30.11
N VAL A 390 -20.03 5.19 28.97
CA VAL A 390 -19.48 4.87 27.64
C VAL A 390 -19.09 6.17 26.97
N GLN A 391 -17.90 6.24 26.40
CA GLN A 391 -17.44 7.42 25.67
C GLN A 391 -16.62 7.05 24.44
N HIS A 392 -16.57 8.00 23.50
CA HIS A 392 -15.78 7.87 22.28
C HIS A 392 -14.37 8.43 22.48
N SER A 393 -13.36 7.74 21.96
CA SER A 393 -12.00 8.24 21.78
C SER A 393 -11.63 8.27 20.29
N PHE A 394 -10.70 9.12 19.89
CA PHE A 394 -10.13 8.95 18.55
C PHE A 394 -9.20 7.74 18.53
N ARG A 395 -9.02 7.11 17.36
CA ARG A 395 -8.08 5.97 17.20
C ARG A 395 -6.70 6.25 17.77
N GLU A 396 -6.22 7.48 17.54
CA GLU A 396 -4.94 7.96 18.03
C GLU A 396 -4.84 7.99 19.56
N GLY A 397 -5.96 8.00 20.29
CA GLY A 397 -6.04 7.89 21.75
C GLY A 397 -6.35 6.48 22.26
N ASN A 398 -6.66 5.52 21.37
CA ASN A 398 -7.01 4.14 21.71
C ASN A 398 -5.94 3.12 21.28
N THR A 399 -4.72 3.57 21.03
CA THR A 399 -3.62 2.77 20.45
C THR A 399 -3.26 1.52 21.24
N LEU A 400 -3.45 1.52 22.57
CA LEU A 400 -3.16 0.36 23.40
C LEU A 400 -4.17 -0.79 23.15
N ALA A 401 -5.46 -0.47 22.97
CA ALA A 401 -6.46 -1.48 22.65
C ALA A 401 -6.24 -2.05 21.24
N ASP A 402 -5.97 -1.18 20.26
CA ASP A 402 -5.61 -1.59 18.88
C ASP A 402 -4.36 -2.50 18.84
N TYR A 403 -3.33 -2.16 19.63
CA TYR A 403 -2.16 -3.03 19.78
C TYR A 403 -2.55 -4.42 20.29
N PHE A 404 -3.37 -4.48 21.35
CA PHE A 404 -3.83 -5.75 21.91
C PHE A 404 -4.69 -6.54 20.91
N THR A 405 -5.56 -5.88 20.16
CA THR A 405 -6.38 -6.52 19.11
C THR A 405 -5.51 -7.14 18.02
N ASN A 406 -4.47 -6.44 17.57
CA ASN A 406 -3.56 -6.95 16.55
C ASN A 406 -2.65 -8.06 17.07
N LEU A 407 -2.24 -8.01 18.35
CA LEU A 407 -1.45 -9.05 18.99
C LEU A 407 -2.13 -10.43 18.94
N VAL A 408 -3.47 -10.48 18.93
CA VAL A 408 -4.22 -11.74 18.76
C VAL A 408 -3.89 -12.41 17.41
N PHE A 409 -3.73 -11.64 16.34
CA PHE A 409 -3.37 -12.18 15.03
C PHE A 409 -1.94 -12.71 15.01
N ASP A 410 -1.03 -12.06 15.74
CA ASP A 410 0.37 -12.47 15.80
C ASP A 410 0.55 -13.75 16.62
N PHE A 411 -0.19 -13.88 17.73
CA PHE A 411 -0.16 -15.07 18.58
C PHE A 411 -1.02 -16.22 18.05
N ALA A 412 -1.96 -15.93 17.13
CA ALA A 412 -2.99 -16.85 16.64
C ALA A 412 -3.81 -17.51 17.77
N GLY A 413 -4.14 -16.75 18.82
CA GLY A 413 -4.85 -17.30 19.98
C GLY A 413 -5.30 -16.26 21.01
N ASN A 414 -6.04 -16.75 22.01
CA ASN A 414 -6.50 -15.95 23.13
C ASN A 414 -5.37 -15.76 24.15
N TYR A 415 -5.32 -14.60 24.79
CA TYR A 415 -4.36 -14.32 25.86
C TYR A 415 -4.96 -13.44 26.96
N GLN A 416 -4.30 -13.41 28.11
CA GLN A 416 -4.62 -12.54 29.22
C GLN A 416 -3.33 -12.09 29.93
N PHE A 417 -3.21 -10.79 30.19
CA PHE A 417 -2.17 -10.20 31.02
C PHE A 417 -2.81 -9.56 32.25
N ASN A 418 -2.24 -9.77 33.43
CA ASN A 418 -2.82 -9.34 34.72
C ASN A 418 -2.04 -8.21 35.40
N ASN A 419 -0.88 -7.83 34.86
CA ASN A 419 -0.08 -6.75 35.39
C ASN A 419 0.83 -6.20 34.28
N PHE A 420 1.46 -5.07 34.58
CA PHE A 420 2.36 -4.39 33.65
C PHE A 420 3.53 -5.26 33.15
N GLN A 421 4.09 -6.14 34.00
CA GLN A 421 5.28 -6.93 33.65
C GLN A 421 4.99 -8.06 32.67
N GLU A 422 3.76 -8.58 32.66
CA GLU A 422 3.31 -9.60 31.70
C GLU A 422 3.10 -9.03 30.29
N VAL A 423 2.94 -7.72 30.16
CA VAL A 423 2.67 -7.07 28.88
C VAL A 423 3.95 -7.05 28.02
N PRO A 424 3.88 -7.37 26.72
CA PRO A 424 5.04 -7.27 25.84
C PRO A 424 5.61 -5.84 25.79
N SER A 425 6.88 -5.70 25.42
CA SER A 425 7.59 -4.40 25.40
C SER A 425 6.82 -3.29 24.68
N GLN A 426 6.29 -3.58 23.50
CA GLN A 426 5.52 -2.60 22.73
C GLN A 426 4.27 -2.11 23.47
N GLY A 427 3.55 -2.99 24.17
CA GLY A 427 2.41 -2.61 25.00
C GLY A 427 2.83 -1.81 26.24
N ARG A 428 3.91 -2.22 26.93
CA ARG A 428 4.47 -1.49 28.08
C ARG A 428 4.89 -0.08 27.70
N ARG A 429 5.51 0.08 26.53
CA ARG A 429 5.84 1.38 25.95
C ARG A 429 4.59 2.25 25.75
N LEU A 430 3.52 1.73 25.14
CA LEU A 430 2.28 2.49 24.92
C LEU A 430 1.67 2.97 26.24
N ILE A 431 1.61 2.09 27.25
CA ILE A 431 1.14 2.44 28.60
C ILE A 431 1.96 3.60 29.18
N ASN A 432 3.30 3.52 29.08
CA ASN A 432 4.16 4.59 29.59
C ASN A 432 3.99 5.91 28.82
N LEU A 433 3.73 5.87 27.51
CA LEU A 433 3.44 7.08 26.73
C LEU A 433 2.13 7.74 27.17
N ASP A 434 1.10 6.94 27.44
CA ASP A 434 -0.19 7.41 27.95
C ASP A 434 -0.05 8.04 29.34
N LYS A 435 0.70 7.40 30.26
CA LYS A 435 1.00 7.95 31.60
C LYS A 435 1.72 9.31 31.54
N HIS A 436 2.58 9.51 30.53
CA HIS A 436 3.28 10.77 30.30
C HIS A 436 2.48 11.77 29.43
N ASN A 437 1.20 11.49 29.20
CA ASN A 437 0.27 12.36 28.46
C ASN A 437 0.81 12.75 27.07
N ASN A 438 1.45 11.81 26.38
CA ASN A 438 2.09 12.05 25.10
C ASN A 438 1.05 12.37 24.02
N PRO A 439 1.13 13.53 23.33
CA PRO A 439 0.20 13.87 22.27
C PRO A 439 0.42 13.02 21.01
N ASN A 440 -0.68 12.49 20.49
CA ASN A 440 -0.83 12.07 19.12
C ASN A 440 -1.44 13.20 18.27
N ILE A 441 -1.18 13.19 16.96
CA ILE A 441 -1.62 14.25 16.04
C ILE A 441 -2.57 13.67 15.01
N ARG A 442 -3.81 14.14 15.02
CA ARG A 442 -4.78 13.89 13.95
C ARG A 442 -4.75 15.04 12.96
N LYS A 443 -4.43 14.76 11.70
CA LYS A 443 -4.49 15.74 10.62
C LYS A 443 -5.92 15.82 10.08
N SER A 444 -6.44 17.02 9.89
CA SER A 444 -7.68 17.26 9.15
C SER A 444 -7.40 18.21 7.99
N SER A 445 -7.64 17.74 6.76
CA SER A 445 -7.82 18.63 5.62
C SER A 445 -9.20 19.26 5.77
N LYS A 446 -9.25 20.58 5.99
CA LYS A 446 -10.48 21.34 5.79
C LYS A 446 -10.68 21.60 4.30
#